data_AF-A0A0F6H4I0-F1
#
_entry.id   AF-A0A0F6H4I0-F1
#
_cell.length_a   1.000
_cell.length_b   1.000
_cell.length_c   1.000
_cell.angle_alpha   90.00
_cell.angle_beta   90.00
_cell.angle_gamma   90.00
#
_symmetry.space_group_name_H-M   'P 1'
#
loop_
_entity.id
_entity.type
_entity.pdbx_description
1 polymer ?
#
loop_
_entity_poly.entity_id
_entity_poly.type
_entity_poly.pdbx_seq_one_letter_code
_entity_poly.pdbx_strand_id
1 'polypeptide(L)'
;MIFYMFIDGIGFGPDDPETNPFSRYAKSFFLPLAGKSIPQNAPLSLKNAVFLKTDASMGIKGLPQSATGQTSLWTGINACKVLQRHLSGFPTFTLKKIISKYSIIRILEEHGFKADLLNCYTPAFTEYVKKNPRHVSASTLIQMASDKPLKGMDDLRRGRGLYMDITHEYLKEFSRGYLDESDELFQVRDPYQTGKSIIRNCKEDDYTLCIYEFFLTDKIGHKMNWEAAEKHISELESFLTGILEELNPEEDQLIVTSDHGNLENLSVDVHTLNQVPTVLYGKYTSKMEQKIRSIVDIPSAIYDVLGIDIELKDEEFIKSEVT
;
A
#
# COMPACT_ATOMS: atom_id res chain seq x y z
N MET A 1 -15.70 1.37 -7.67
CA MET A 1 -14.23 1.63 -7.69
C MET A 1 -13.53 0.68 -6.71
N ILE A 2 -12.27 0.28 -6.96
CA ILE A 2 -11.40 -0.39 -5.99
C ILE A 2 -10.42 0.64 -5.41
N PHE A 3 -10.48 0.89 -4.10
CA PHE A 3 -9.46 1.66 -3.38
C PHE A 3 -8.50 0.70 -2.70
N TYR A 4 -7.24 0.74 -3.11
CA TYR A 4 -6.20 -0.16 -2.66
C TYR A 4 -5.16 0.63 -1.84
N MET A 5 -5.29 0.54 -0.53
CA MET A 5 -4.34 1.12 0.42
C MET A 5 -3.24 0.12 0.75
N PHE A 6 -2.01 0.49 0.45
CA PHE A 6 -0.81 -0.25 0.82
C PHE A 6 -0.12 0.46 1.98
N ILE A 7 0.03 -0.23 3.10
CA ILE A 7 0.71 0.26 4.30
C ILE A 7 1.96 -0.59 4.48
N ASP A 8 3.13 0.00 4.26
CA ASP A 8 4.41 -0.70 4.27
C ASP A 8 4.79 -1.12 5.69
N GLY A 9 5.20 -2.38 5.90
CA GLY A 9 5.72 -2.85 7.18
C GLY A 9 4.70 -2.97 8.32
N ILE A 10 3.51 -3.52 8.07
CA ILE A 10 2.56 -3.93 9.12
C ILE A 10 2.20 -5.43 9.04
N GLY A 11 2.11 -6.09 10.19
CA GLY A 11 1.75 -7.50 10.30
C GLY A 11 0.82 -7.82 11.49
N PHE A 12 0.44 -9.09 11.62
CA PHE A 12 -0.26 -9.59 12.81
C PHE A 12 0.75 -9.94 13.92
N GLY A 13 0.65 -9.26 15.05
CA GLY A 13 1.47 -9.48 16.25
C GLY A 13 0.66 -9.99 17.45
N PRO A 14 1.35 -10.34 18.56
CA PRO A 14 0.69 -10.73 19.80
C PRO A 14 -0.04 -9.55 20.45
N ASP A 15 -1.03 -9.84 21.31
CA ASP A 15 -1.60 -8.84 22.23
C ASP A 15 -0.62 -8.55 23.37
N ASP A 16 0.45 -7.84 23.07
CA ASP A 16 1.47 -7.44 24.03
C ASP A 16 1.76 -5.94 23.90
N PRO A 17 1.30 -5.09 24.83
CA PRO A 17 1.52 -3.67 24.74
C PRO A 17 2.99 -3.28 24.88
N GLU A 18 3.87 -4.12 25.42
CA GLU A 18 5.30 -3.82 25.57
C GLU A 18 6.10 -4.00 24.28
N THR A 19 5.58 -4.76 23.31
CA THR A 19 6.26 -5.04 22.05
C THR A 19 5.46 -4.65 20.82
N ASN A 20 4.13 -4.69 20.89
CA ASN A 20 3.23 -4.42 19.77
C ASN A 20 2.48 -3.08 19.94
N PRO A 21 2.84 -2.03 19.17
CA PRO A 21 2.14 -0.75 19.14
C PRO A 21 0.64 -0.85 18.82
N PHE A 22 0.22 -1.82 18.01
CA PHE A 22 -1.21 -2.02 17.75
C PHE A 22 -1.94 -2.51 19.00
N SER A 23 -1.29 -3.32 19.85
CA SER A 23 -1.86 -3.68 21.15
C SER A 23 -1.99 -2.44 22.05
N ARG A 24 -0.96 -1.59 22.08
CA ARG A 24 -0.93 -0.43 22.98
C ARG A 24 -1.84 0.71 22.53
N TYR A 25 -1.90 1.02 21.23
CA TYR A 25 -2.46 2.28 20.73
C TYR A 25 -3.66 2.15 19.79
N ALA A 26 -3.87 1.00 19.14
CA ALA A 26 -5.01 0.86 18.23
C ALA A 26 -6.34 0.93 19.01
N LYS A 27 -7.32 1.63 18.44
CA LYS A 27 -8.65 1.84 19.06
C LYS A 27 -9.79 1.37 18.17
N SER A 28 -9.53 1.07 16.90
CA SER A 28 -10.56 0.75 15.93
C SER A 28 -10.07 -0.24 14.87
N PHE A 29 -9.71 0.24 13.68
CA PHE A 29 -9.40 -0.55 12.49
C PHE A 29 -8.26 -1.56 12.71
N PHE A 30 -7.22 -1.18 13.46
CA PHE A 30 -6.04 -2.03 13.64
C PHE A 30 -6.08 -2.95 14.85
N LEU A 31 -7.15 -2.94 15.66
CA LEU A 31 -7.30 -3.86 16.79
C LEU A 31 -7.02 -5.34 16.43
N PRO A 32 -7.50 -5.87 15.28
CA PRO A 32 -7.24 -7.25 14.90
C PRO A 32 -5.76 -7.57 14.65
N LEU A 33 -4.92 -6.57 14.35
CA LEU A 33 -3.47 -6.78 14.17
C LEU A 33 -2.75 -7.13 15.47
N ALA A 34 -3.38 -6.86 16.62
CA ALA A 34 -2.95 -7.33 17.93
C ALA A 34 -3.80 -8.50 18.45
N GLY A 35 -4.60 -9.14 17.59
CA GLY A 35 -5.51 -10.21 18.01
C GLY A 35 -6.71 -9.74 18.83
N LYS A 36 -6.96 -8.43 18.92
CA LYS A 36 -8.11 -7.87 19.64
C LYS A 36 -9.36 -7.86 18.75
N SER A 37 -10.51 -8.14 19.35
CA SER A 37 -11.79 -8.11 18.65
C SER A 37 -12.25 -6.67 18.36
N ILE A 38 -12.91 -6.47 17.22
CA ILE A 38 -13.64 -5.24 16.92
C ILE A 38 -14.79 -5.06 17.94
N PRO A 39 -14.95 -3.89 18.59
CA PRO A 39 -16.03 -3.65 19.55
C PRO A 39 -17.44 -3.80 18.94
N GLN A 40 -18.41 -4.25 19.73
CA GLN A 40 -19.80 -4.45 19.24
C GLN A 40 -20.45 -3.14 18.76
N ASN A 41 -20.11 -2.03 19.41
CA ASN A 41 -20.57 -0.67 19.08
C ASN A 41 -19.79 -0.03 17.92
N ALA A 42 -18.82 -0.73 17.30
CA ALA A 42 -18.14 -0.24 16.12
C ALA A 42 -19.11 -0.08 14.93
N PRO A 43 -18.80 0.82 13.98
CA PRO A 43 -19.55 0.97 12.74
C PRO A 43 -19.72 -0.36 12.01
N LEU A 44 -20.86 -0.53 11.33
CA LEU A 44 -21.15 -1.76 10.59
C LEU A 44 -20.12 -2.01 9.48
N SER A 45 -19.61 -0.96 8.84
CA SER A 45 -18.55 -1.05 7.84
C SER A 45 -17.31 -1.76 8.39
N LEU A 46 -16.84 -1.36 9.58
CA LEU A 46 -15.70 -2.00 10.24
C LEU A 46 -16.01 -3.43 10.68
N LYS A 47 -17.22 -3.70 11.20
CA LYS A 47 -17.63 -5.07 11.58
C LYS A 47 -17.74 -6.03 10.41
N ASN A 48 -18.03 -5.51 9.21
CA ASN A 48 -18.16 -6.29 7.98
C ASN A 48 -16.83 -6.39 7.20
N ALA A 49 -15.76 -5.74 7.67
CA ALA A 49 -14.44 -5.89 7.08
C ALA A 49 -13.88 -7.28 7.38
N VAL A 50 -13.36 -7.95 6.35
CA VAL A 50 -12.75 -9.28 6.45
C VAL A 50 -11.24 -9.13 6.56
N PHE A 51 -10.64 -9.66 7.61
CA PHE A 51 -9.20 -9.62 7.85
C PHE A 51 -8.57 -10.96 7.51
N LEU A 52 -7.89 -11.03 6.37
CA LEU A 52 -7.13 -12.21 5.97
C LEU A 52 -5.70 -12.11 6.49
N LYS A 53 -5.17 -13.25 6.94
CA LYS A 53 -3.73 -13.41 7.20
C LYS A 53 -3.06 -13.92 5.93
N THR A 54 -2.32 -13.07 5.25
CA THR A 54 -1.66 -13.43 3.99
C THR A 54 -0.18 -13.69 4.19
N ASP A 55 0.33 -14.70 3.48
CA ASP A 55 1.75 -15.04 3.51
C ASP A 55 2.57 -14.03 2.69
N ALA A 56 3.43 -13.28 3.37
CA ALA A 56 4.40 -12.37 2.77
C ALA A 56 5.72 -13.06 2.38
N SER A 57 5.98 -14.28 2.89
CA SER A 57 7.18 -15.04 2.53
C SER A 57 7.09 -15.65 1.13
N MET A 58 5.86 -15.86 0.63
CA MET A 58 5.55 -16.51 -0.64
C MET A 58 6.26 -17.87 -0.79
N GLY A 59 6.39 -18.58 0.34
CA GLY A 59 7.07 -19.87 0.43
C GLY A 59 8.61 -19.83 0.32
N ILE A 60 9.23 -18.64 0.27
CA ILE A 60 10.69 -18.49 0.17
C ILE A 60 11.30 -18.21 1.55
N LYS A 61 12.34 -18.95 1.91
CA LYS A 61 13.04 -18.80 3.19
C LYS A 61 13.68 -17.42 3.34
N GLY A 62 13.52 -16.83 4.52
CA GLY A 62 14.09 -15.53 4.88
C GLY A 62 13.01 -14.57 5.36
N LEU A 63 13.43 -13.42 5.92
CA LEU A 63 12.48 -12.35 6.23
C LEU A 63 11.90 -11.79 4.93
N PRO A 64 10.57 -11.63 4.81
CA PRO A 64 9.96 -10.80 3.78
C PRO A 64 10.62 -9.42 3.67
N GLN A 65 10.80 -8.92 2.45
CA GLN A 65 11.50 -7.66 2.18
C GLN A 65 10.83 -6.86 1.07
N SER A 66 10.99 -5.54 1.10
CA SER A 66 10.16 -4.62 0.33
C SER A 66 10.34 -4.71 -1.18
N ALA A 67 11.57 -4.85 -1.70
CA ALA A 67 11.77 -4.84 -3.15
C ALA A 67 11.05 -6.01 -3.84
N THR A 68 11.16 -7.22 -3.27
CA THR A 68 10.47 -8.41 -3.79
C THR A 68 9.00 -8.43 -3.40
N GLY A 69 8.65 -8.11 -2.15
CA GLY A 69 7.27 -8.12 -1.66
C GLY A 69 6.38 -7.17 -2.46
N GLN A 70 6.82 -5.92 -2.62
CA GLN A 70 6.10 -4.93 -3.43
C GLN A 70 6.05 -5.33 -4.91
N THR A 71 7.13 -5.87 -5.49
CA THR A 71 7.07 -6.34 -6.89
C THR A 71 5.98 -7.39 -7.07
N SER A 72 5.86 -8.34 -6.14
CA SER A 72 4.78 -9.34 -6.17
C SER A 72 3.39 -8.71 -6.00
N LEU A 73 3.23 -7.79 -5.03
CA LEU A 73 1.97 -7.08 -4.80
C LEU A 73 1.47 -6.32 -6.02
N TRP A 74 2.36 -5.82 -6.88
CA TRP A 74 1.99 -5.00 -8.03
C TRP A 74 1.85 -5.75 -9.33
N THR A 75 2.29 -7.00 -9.39
CA THR A 75 2.40 -7.72 -10.66
C THR A 75 1.79 -9.12 -10.65
N GLY A 76 1.61 -9.70 -9.46
CA GLY A 76 1.17 -11.09 -9.30
C GLY A 76 2.24 -12.11 -9.70
N ILE A 77 3.46 -11.65 -10.00
CA ILE A 77 4.63 -12.50 -10.24
C ILE A 77 5.33 -12.74 -8.90
N ASN A 78 5.65 -13.98 -8.56
CA ASN A 78 6.37 -14.29 -7.32
C ASN A 78 7.84 -13.87 -7.44
N ALA A 79 8.13 -12.60 -7.12
CA ALA A 79 9.46 -12.01 -7.25
C ALA A 79 10.51 -12.71 -6.37
N CYS A 80 10.11 -13.23 -5.19
CA CYS A 80 11.00 -14.00 -4.33
C CYS A 80 11.40 -15.32 -4.97
N LYS A 81 10.46 -16.02 -5.62
CA LYS A 81 10.74 -17.24 -6.40
C LYS A 81 11.64 -16.91 -7.59
N VAL A 82 11.39 -15.82 -8.31
CA VAL A 82 12.24 -15.40 -9.43
C VAL A 82 13.69 -15.15 -8.99
N LEU A 83 13.89 -14.48 -7.86
CA LEU A 83 15.23 -14.18 -7.34
C LEU A 83 15.83 -15.27 -6.44
N GLN A 84 15.05 -16.29 -6.08
CA GLN A 84 15.39 -17.33 -5.10
C GLN A 84 15.80 -16.78 -3.72
N ARG A 85 15.32 -15.56 -3.38
CA ARG A 85 15.57 -14.88 -2.11
C ARG A 85 14.65 -13.68 -1.95
N HIS A 86 14.53 -13.22 -0.71
CA HIS A 86 13.99 -11.90 -0.40
C HIS A 86 15.02 -10.80 -0.68
N LEU A 87 14.56 -9.62 -1.11
CA LEU A 87 15.42 -8.47 -1.37
C LEU A 87 14.83 -7.19 -0.78
N SER A 88 15.66 -6.47 -0.02
CA SER A 88 15.33 -5.16 0.57
C SER A 88 15.67 -4.00 -0.37
N GLY A 89 15.11 -2.82 -0.07
CA GLY A 89 15.43 -1.59 -0.78
C GLY A 89 14.81 -1.49 -2.17
N PHE A 90 15.62 -1.18 -3.19
CA PHE A 90 15.12 -0.87 -4.53
C PHE A 90 15.07 -2.10 -5.46
N PRO A 91 14.06 -2.20 -6.35
CA PRO A 91 13.98 -3.24 -7.36
C PRO A 91 15.26 -3.38 -8.21
N THR A 92 15.73 -4.63 -8.39
CA THR A 92 16.84 -4.93 -9.30
C THR A 92 16.45 -4.76 -10.76
N PHE A 93 17.40 -4.93 -11.68
CA PHE A 93 17.12 -5.00 -13.10
C PHE A 93 16.05 -6.04 -13.46
N THR A 94 16.09 -7.23 -12.86
CA THR A 94 15.08 -8.28 -13.11
C THR A 94 13.70 -7.84 -12.59
N LEU A 95 13.62 -7.31 -11.38
CA LEU A 95 12.35 -6.84 -10.81
C LEU A 95 11.77 -5.67 -11.60
N LYS A 96 12.61 -4.75 -12.07
CA LYS A 96 12.20 -3.65 -12.97
C LYS A 96 11.60 -4.16 -14.28
N LYS A 97 12.12 -5.25 -14.85
CA LYS A 97 11.52 -5.88 -16.03
C LYS A 97 10.15 -6.48 -15.74
N ILE A 98 10.00 -7.14 -14.58
CA ILE A 98 8.71 -7.68 -14.13
C ILE A 98 7.69 -6.55 -14.01
N ILE A 99 8.03 -5.49 -13.26
CA ILE A 99 7.16 -4.32 -13.08
C ILE A 99 6.82 -3.65 -14.42
N SER A 100 7.81 -3.47 -15.30
CA SER A 100 7.58 -2.85 -16.61
C SER A 100 6.59 -3.63 -17.48
N LYS A 101 6.52 -4.96 -17.32
CA LYS A 101 5.64 -5.83 -18.12
C LYS A 101 4.28 -6.05 -17.47
N TYR A 102 4.25 -6.25 -16.16
CA TYR A 102 3.07 -6.73 -15.42
C TYR A 102 2.57 -5.74 -14.36
N SER A 103 3.00 -4.47 -14.39
CA SER A 103 2.45 -3.42 -13.52
C SER A 103 0.91 -3.45 -13.57
N ILE A 104 0.27 -3.60 -12.41
CA ILE A 104 -1.19 -3.65 -12.30
C ILE A 104 -1.87 -2.44 -12.96
N ILE A 105 -1.28 -1.24 -12.87
CA ILE A 105 -1.82 -0.04 -13.50
C ILE A 105 -1.78 -0.20 -15.03
N ARG A 106 -0.64 -0.66 -15.57
CA ARG A 106 -0.48 -0.90 -17.01
C ARG A 106 -1.49 -1.93 -17.50
N ILE A 107 -1.59 -3.07 -16.81
CA ILE A 107 -2.50 -4.15 -17.21
C ILE A 107 -3.95 -3.65 -17.22
N LEU A 108 -4.40 -2.92 -16.21
CA LEU A 108 -5.76 -2.38 -16.18
C LEU A 108 -6.02 -1.40 -17.32
N GLU A 109 -5.09 -0.48 -17.59
CA GLU A 109 -5.21 0.51 -18.67
C GLU A 109 -5.25 -0.14 -20.06
N GLU A 110 -4.42 -1.16 -20.30
CA GLU A 110 -4.44 -1.94 -21.55
C GLU A 110 -5.78 -2.68 -21.76
N HIS A 111 -6.54 -2.92 -20.69
CA HIS A 111 -7.87 -3.52 -20.72
C HIS A 111 -9.01 -2.49 -20.61
N GLY A 112 -8.70 -1.19 -20.77
CA GLY A 112 -9.70 -0.11 -20.80
C GLY A 112 -10.20 0.35 -19.42
N PHE A 113 -9.54 -0.07 -18.34
CA PHE A 113 -9.85 0.40 -16.99
C PHE A 113 -8.95 1.56 -16.59
N LYS A 114 -9.56 2.61 -16.02
CA LYS A 114 -8.81 3.75 -15.49
C LYS A 114 -8.20 3.40 -14.13
N ALA A 115 -6.87 3.36 -14.05
CA ALA A 115 -6.12 3.01 -12.84
C ALA A 115 -5.02 4.03 -12.52
N ASP A 116 -4.70 4.27 -11.25
CA ASP A 116 -3.65 5.24 -10.88
C ASP A 116 -2.96 4.93 -9.55
N LEU A 117 -1.73 5.44 -9.41
CA LEU A 117 -1.07 5.61 -8.13
C LEU A 117 -1.32 7.04 -7.64
N LEU A 118 -1.92 7.17 -6.46
CA LEU A 118 -2.33 8.45 -5.88
C LEU A 118 -1.19 9.23 -5.23
N ASN A 119 -0.05 8.60 -4.96
CA ASN A 119 1.10 9.24 -4.32
C ASN A 119 1.58 10.44 -5.15
N CYS A 120 1.55 11.62 -4.53
CA CYS A 120 2.05 12.87 -5.08
C CYS A 120 3.46 13.16 -4.58
N TYR A 121 4.28 13.75 -5.44
CA TYR A 121 5.71 13.95 -5.21
C TYR A 121 6.12 15.41 -5.36
N THR A 122 7.01 15.86 -4.48
CA THR A 122 7.56 17.22 -4.54
C THR A 122 8.51 17.37 -5.73
N PRO A 123 8.75 18.61 -6.20
CA PRO A 123 9.76 18.85 -7.23
C PRO A 123 11.15 18.31 -6.85
N ALA A 124 11.51 18.38 -5.55
CA ALA A 124 12.74 17.80 -5.02
C ALA A 124 12.86 16.30 -5.30
N PHE A 125 11.77 15.55 -5.12
CA PHE A 125 11.74 14.12 -5.41
C PHE A 125 11.87 13.86 -6.92
N THR A 126 11.19 14.65 -7.75
CA THR A 126 11.34 14.54 -9.21
C THR A 126 12.78 14.75 -9.65
N GLU A 127 13.49 15.72 -9.08
CA GLU A 127 14.93 15.91 -9.33
C GLU A 127 15.76 14.73 -8.84
N TYR A 128 15.47 14.21 -7.65
CA TYR A 128 16.15 13.05 -7.10
C TYR A 128 16.04 11.84 -8.03
N VAL A 129 14.84 11.53 -8.54
CA VAL A 129 14.61 10.43 -9.48
C VAL A 129 15.39 10.62 -10.78
N LYS A 130 15.43 11.85 -11.32
CA LYS A 130 16.22 12.18 -12.51
C LYS A 130 17.72 11.96 -12.28
N LYS A 131 18.24 12.33 -11.11
CA LYS A 131 19.65 12.16 -10.74
C LYS A 131 19.99 10.70 -10.39
N ASN A 132 19.02 9.92 -9.89
CA ASN A 132 19.19 8.57 -9.36
C ASN A 132 18.22 7.56 -9.98
N PRO A 133 18.19 7.36 -11.32
CA PRO A 133 17.20 6.49 -11.98
C PRO A 133 17.31 5.01 -11.58
N ARG A 134 18.38 4.62 -10.90
CA ARG A 134 18.54 3.27 -10.35
C ARG A 134 17.85 3.08 -8.99
N HIS A 135 17.64 4.14 -8.22
CA HIS A 135 17.11 4.12 -6.85
C HIS A 135 15.67 4.66 -6.79
N VAL A 136 14.76 3.88 -7.35
CA VAL A 136 13.33 4.22 -7.48
C VAL A 136 12.53 3.08 -6.87
N SER A 137 11.54 3.38 -6.01
CA SER A 137 10.71 2.39 -5.32
C SER A 137 9.87 1.58 -6.31
N ALA A 138 9.40 0.39 -5.88
CA ALA A 138 8.53 -0.44 -6.72
C ALA A 138 7.20 0.28 -7.03
N SER A 139 6.61 0.97 -6.04
CA SER A 139 5.43 1.82 -6.21
C SER A 139 5.64 2.92 -7.27
N THR A 140 6.77 3.64 -7.23
CA THR A 140 7.05 4.67 -8.25
C THR A 140 7.21 4.05 -9.64
N LEU A 141 7.81 2.85 -9.73
CA LEU A 141 8.02 2.16 -11.00
C LEU A 141 6.71 1.66 -11.65
N ILE A 142 5.67 1.32 -10.87
CA ILE A 142 4.39 0.86 -11.46
C ILE A 142 3.66 1.99 -12.20
N GLN A 143 3.74 3.21 -11.69
CA GLN A 143 3.22 4.40 -12.37
C GLN A 143 4.00 4.65 -13.66
N MET A 144 5.34 4.66 -13.58
CA MET A 144 6.21 4.86 -14.74
C MET A 144 6.02 3.79 -15.82
N ALA A 145 5.70 2.54 -15.43
CA ALA A 145 5.44 1.44 -16.37
C ALA A 145 4.14 1.59 -17.17
N SER A 146 3.24 2.49 -16.76
CA SER A 146 1.97 2.80 -17.43
C SER A 146 2.03 4.04 -18.34
N ASP A 147 3.23 4.54 -18.63
CA ASP A 147 3.48 5.75 -19.42
C ASP A 147 2.79 7.02 -18.86
N LYS A 148 2.46 7.00 -17.57
CA LYS A 148 1.87 8.15 -16.85
C LYS A 148 2.96 8.97 -16.14
N PRO A 149 2.84 10.30 -16.09
CA PRO A 149 3.70 11.11 -15.24
C PRO A 149 3.46 10.79 -13.77
N LEU A 150 4.50 10.99 -12.95
CA LEU A 150 4.34 11.02 -11.51
C LEU A 150 3.47 12.23 -11.12
N LYS A 151 2.54 12.03 -10.18
CA LYS A 151 1.67 13.10 -9.70
C LYS A 151 2.47 14.14 -8.93
N GLY A 152 2.21 15.41 -9.20
CA GLY A 152 2.92 16.54 -8.61
C GLY A 152 2.06 17.33 -7.61
N MET A 153 2.55 18.52 -7.26
CA MET A 153 1.85 19.43 -6.34
C MET A 153 0.52 19.94 -6.91
N ASP A 154 0.40 20.11 -8.22
CA ASP A 154 -0.87 20.50 -8.85
C ASP A 154 -1.93 19.41 -8.77
N ASP A 155 -1.53 18.13 -8.86
CA ASP A 155 -2.43 17.02 -8.63
C ASP A 155 -2.93 16.99 -7.18
N LEU A 156 -2.01 17.25 -6.23
CA LEU A 156 -2.33 17.30 -4.81
C LEU A 156 -3.28 18.46 -4.45
N ARG A 157 -3.13 19.64 -5.07
CA ARG A 157 -4.06 20.78 -4.91
C ARG A 157 -5.44 20.47 -5.45
N ARG A 158 -5.51 19.81 -6.61
CA ARG A 158 -6.77 19.41 -7.25
C ARG A 158 -7.42 18.17 -6.62
N GLY A 159 -6.84 17.64 -5.53
CA GLY A 159 -7.38 16.46 -4.85
C GLY A 159 -7.27 15.16 -5.65
N ARG A 160 -6.42 15.12 -6.69
CA ARG A 160 -6.20 13.95 -7.56
C ARG A 160 -5.15 12.97 -7.02
N GLY A 161 -4.77 13.14 -5.76
CA GLY A 161 -3.76 12.33 -5.10
C GLY A 161 -3.51 12.76 -3.65
N LEU A 162 -2.61 12.05 -2.99
CA LEU A 162 -2.27 12.20 -1.59
C LEU A 162 -0.75 12.33 -1.43
N TYR A 163 -0.31 13.12 -0.45
CA TYR A 163 1.09 13.10 -0.05
C TYR A 163 1.39 11.90 0.86
N MET A 164 2.66 11.56 1.05
CA MET A 164 3.09 10.33 1.74
C MET A 164 2.64 10.21 3.21
N ASP A 165 2.20 11.31 3.82
CA ASP A 165 1.86 11.40 5.24
C ASP A 165 0.37 11.68 5.50
N ILE A 166 -0.44 11.85 4.46
CA ILE A 166 -1.87 12.22 4.51
C ILE A 166 -2.10 13.66 5.04
N THR A 167 -1.43 14.05 6.13
CA THR A 167 -1.66 15.27 6.91
C THR A 167 -0.93 16.51 6.41
N HIS A 168 0.05 16.37 5.50
CA HIS A 168 0.93 17.44 5.01
C HIS A 168 1.94 18.01 6.03
N GLU A 169 2.11 17.39 7.20
CA GLU A 169 3.12 17.81 8.17
C GLU A 169 4.54 17.70 7.59
N TYR A 170 4.86 16.55 6.98
CA TYR A 170 6.12 16.34 6.27
C TYR A 170 6.17 17.07 4.94
N LEU A 171 5.03 17.29 4.27
CA LEU A 171 5.01 18.07 3.03
C LEU A 171 5.61 19.46 3.25
N LYS A 172 5.21 20.11 4.35
CA LYS A 172 5.72 21.41 4.75
C LYS A 172 7.22 21.40 5.00
N GLU A 173 7.76 20.32 5.57
CA GLU A 173 9.20 20.17 5.80
C GLU A 173 9.98 19.99 4.49
N PHE A 174 9.55 19.03 3.66
CA PHE A 174 10.28 18.62 2.45
C PHE A 174 10.07 19.51 1.22
N SER A 175 9.14 20.47 1.29
CA SER A 175 8.86 21.40 0.19
C SER A 175 9.34 22.82 0.46
N ARG A 176 10.04 23.07 1.58
CA ARG A 176 10.67 24.38 1.84
C ARG A 176 11.63 24.74 0.71
N GLY A 177 11.47 25.94 0.16
CA GLY A 177 12.25 26.42 -0.98
C GLY A 177 11.78 25.95 -2.35
N TYR A 178 10.76 25.08 -2.43
CA TYR A 178 10.11 24.67 -3.68
C TYR A 178 8.69 25.25 -3.83
N LEU A 179 8.02 25.53 -2.71
CA LEU A 179 6.71 26.18 -2.66
C LEU A 179 6.80 27.49 -1.87
N ASP A 180 5.87 28.41 -2.15
CA ASP A 180 5.74 29.67 -1.41
C ASP A 180 5.31 29.39 0.05
N GLU A 181 5.77 30.19 1.02
CA GLU A 181 5.38 29.99 2.42
C GLU A 181 3.88 30.15 2.67
N SER A 182 3.19 30.87 1.79
CA SER A 182 1.73 31.08 1.81
C SER A 182 0.94 30.03 1.03
N ASP A 183 1.59 29.01 0.46
CA ASP A 183 0.93 27.97 -0.33
C ASP A 183 -0.11 27.21 0.50
N GLU A 184 -1.31 27.06 -0.05
CA GLU A 184 -2.42 26.35 0.61
C GLU A 184 -2.08 24.90 0.95
N LEU A 185 -1.14 24.29 0.23
CA LEU A 185 -0.67 22.94 0.53
C LEU A 185 0.01 22.82 1.89
N PHE A 186 0.48 23.91 2.50
CA PHE A 186 1.06 23.90 3.84
C PHE A 186 0.04 23.90 4.98
N GLN A 187 -1.25 23.90 4.65
CA GLN A 187 -2.30 23.65 5.63
C GLN A 187 -2.31 22.16 6.01
N VAL A 188 -2.22 21.90 7.32
CA VAL A 188 -2.36 20.55 7.86
C VAL A 188 -3.76 20.04 7.55
N ARG A 189 -3.83 18.81 7.03
CA ARG A 189 -5.08 18.15 6.68
C ARG A 189 -5.55 17.24 7.81
N ASP A 190 -6.87 17.19 8.00
CA ASP A 190 -7.52 16.21 8.87
C ASP A 190 -7.55 14.84 8.16
N PRO A 191 -6.97 13.76 8.74
CA PRO A 191 -6.94 12.46 8.10
C PRO A 191 -8.32 11.92 7.74
N TYR A 192 -9.32 12.06 8.62
CA TYR A 192 -10.67 11.57 8.38
C TYR A 192 -11.34 12.27 7.18
N GLN A 193 -11.31 13.61 7.13
CA GLN A 193 -11.82 14.35 5.97
C GLN A 193 -11.04 14.02 4.69
N THR A 194 -9.73 13.82 4.81
CA THR A 194 -8.88 13.42 3.68
C THR A 194 -9.31 12.06 3.14
N GLY A 195 -9.57 11.10 4.02
CA GLY A 195 -10.11 9.77 3.67
C GLY A 195 -11.45 9.84 2.93
N LYS A 196 -12.37 10.70 3.37
CA LYS A 196 -13.65 10.91 2.64
C LYS A 196 -13.42 11.56 1.28
N SER A 197 -12.65 12.65 1.24
CA SER A 197 -12.46 13.43 0.02
C SER A 197 -11.75 12.62 -1.08
N ILE A 198 -10.75 11.80 -0.75
CA ILE A 198 -10.04 11.03 -1.77
C ILE A 198 -10.95 10.00 -2.44
N ILE A 199 -11.85 9.35 -1.68
CA ILE A 199 -12.83 8.42 -2.25
C ILE A 199 -13.80 9.14 -3.19
N ARG A 200 -14.32 10.31 -2.79
CA ARG A 200 -15.19 11.14 -3.66
C ARG A 200 -14.49 11.51 -4.95
N ASN A 201 -13.28 12.06 -4.85
CA ASN A 201 -12.52 12.53 -6.01
C ASN A 201 -12.18 11.38 -6.96
N CYS A 202 -11.79 10.21 -6.43
CA CYS A 202 -11.50 9.05 -7.26
C CYS A 202 -12.75 8.56 -8.01
N LYS A 203 -13.94 8.66 -7.40
CA LYS A 203 -15.22 8.32 -8.04
C LYS A 203 -15.65 9.37 -9.07
N GLU A 204 -15.48 10.66 -8.76
CA GLU A 204 -15.77 11.77 -9.68
C GLU A 204 -14.89 11.71 -10.93
N ASP A 205 -13.64 11.28 -10.78
CA ASP A 205 -12.72 11.03 -11.88
C ASP A 205 -12.92 9.65 -12.56
N ASP A 206 -13.98 8.89 -12.26
CA ASP A 206 -14.30 7.58 -12.87
C ASP A 206 -13.17 6.53 -12.78
N TYR A 207 -12.40 6.51 -11.69
CA TYR A 207 -11.36 5.49 -11.51
C TYR A 207 -11.95 4.11 -11.22
N THR A 208 -11.40 3.09 -11.88
CA THR A 208 -11.66 1.68 -11.55
C THR A 208 -10.78 1.22 -10.39
N LEU A 209 -9.49 1.58 -10.38
CA LEU A 209 -8.54 1.24 -9.32
C LEU A 209 -7.70 2.46 -8.93
N CYS A 210 -7.64 2.76 -7.64
CA CYS A 210 -6.71 3.74 -7.09
C CYS A 210 -5.83 3.08 -6.04
N ILE A 211 -4.51 3.20 -6.20
CA ILE A 211 -3.53 2.68 -5.25
C ILE A 211 -2.96 3.85 -4.45
N TYR A 212 -2.83 3.70 -3.13
CA TYR A 212 -2.11 4.64 -2.29
C TYR A 212 -1.12 3.91 -1.40
N GLU A 213 0.14 4.30 -1.46
CA GLU A 213 1.22 3.80 -0.61
C GLU A 213 1.43 4.72 0.59
N PHE A 214 1.45 4.13 1.78
CA PHE A 214 1.87 4.76 3.02
C PHE A 214 3.07 3.99 3.59
N PHE A 215 4.28 4.53 3.44
CA PHE A 215 5.51 3.82 3.82
C PHE A 215 6.11 4.22 5.17
N LEU A 216 5.49 5.17 5.90
CA LEU A 216 6.07 5.70 7.13
C LEU A 216 6.08 4.66 8.27
N THR A 217 5.13 3.73 8.28
CA THR A 217 5.03 2.65 9.28
C THR A 217 6.28 1.76 9.32
N ASP A 218 6.84 1.38 8.16
CA ASP A 218 8.08 0.62 8.09
C ASP A 218 9.28 1.40 8.65
N LYS A 219 9.41 2.68 8.27
CA LYS A 219 10.46 3.57 8.79
C LYS A 219 10.37 3.77 10.30
N ILE A 220 9.16 3.78 10.86
CA ILE A 220 8.90 3.87 12.30
C ILE A 220 9.32 2.56 12.98
N GLY A 221 8.96 1.42 12.39
CA GLY A 221 9.33 0.09 12.85
C GLY A 221 10.85 -0.09 12.97
N HIS A 222 11.59 0.21 11.91
CA HIS A 222 13.06 0.20 11.91
C HIS A 222 13.70 1.12 12.96
N LYS A 223 13.03 2.21 13.34
CA LYS A 223 13.51 3.13 14.38
C LYS A 223 13.04 2.75 15.78
N MET A 224 12.19 1.72 15.91
CA MET A 224 11.54 1.32 17.16
C MET A 224 10.87 2.53 17.86
N ASN A 225 10.29 3.44 17.08
CA ASN A 225 9.82 4.73 17.59
C ASN A 225 8.35 4.65 18.04
N TRP A 226 8.16 4.46 19.34
CA TRP A 226 6.84 4.34 19.98
C TRP A 226 5.95 5.58 19.85
N GLU A 227 6.51 6.78 20.00
CA GLU A 227 5.75 8.03 19.89
C GLU A 227 5.24 8.23 18.46
N ALA A 228 6.10 7.98 17.47
CA ALA A 228 5.69 8.01 16.08
C ALA A 228 4.68 6.91 15.75
N ALA A 229 4.79 5.72 16.36
CA ALA A 229 3.83 4.64 16.18
C ALA A 229 2.43 5.05 16.69
N GLU A 230 2.33 5.63 17.89
CA GLU A 230 1.06 6.12 18.45
C GLU A 230 0.39 7.11 17.49
N LYS A 231 1.14 8.13 17.05
CA LYS A 231 0.65 9.17 16.14
C LYS A 231 0.12 8.58 14.82
N HIS A 232 0.93 7.81 14.12
CA HIS A 232 0.56 7.35 12.77
C HIS A 232 -0.49 6.24 12.80
N ILE A 233 -0.54 5.41 13.86
CA ILE A 233 -1.68 4.49 14.06
C ILE A 233 -2.98 5.29 14.17
N SER A 234 -3.00 6.35 14.99
CA SER A 234 -4.19 7.19 15.14
C SER A 234 -4.59 7.91 13.84
N GLU A 235 -3.63 8.43 13.08
CA GLU A 235 -3.87 9.10 11.80
C GLU A 235 -4.41 8.13 10.74
N LEU A 236 -3.82 6.94 10.65
CA LEU A 236 -4.26 5.89 9.72
C LEU A 236 -5.66 5.38 10.08
N GLU A 237 -5.97 5.14 11.36
CA GLU A 237 -7.32 4.75 11.78
C GLU A 237 -8.35 5.83 11.47
N SER A 238 -8.00 7.11 11.68
CA SER A 238 -8.85 8.26 11.33
C SER A 238 -9.10 8.32 9.81
N PHE A 239 -8.05 8.19 9.00
CA PHE A 239 -8.14 8.15 7.53
C PHE A 239 -8.99 6.98 7.02
N LEU A 240 -8.75 5.77 7.52
CA LEU A 240 -9.51 4.58 7.18
C LEU A 240 -10.98 4.67 7.59
N THR A 241 -11.27 5.32 8.72
CA THR A 241 -12.65 5.61 9.12
C THR A 241 -13.34 6.49 8.10
N GLY A 242 -12.66 7.54 7.61
CA GLY A 242 -13.18 8.38 6.53
C GLY A 242 -13.45 7.60 5.24
N ILE A 243 -12.52 6.73 4.84
CA ILE A 243 -12.70 5.84 3.68
C ILE A 243 -13.93 4.93 3.85
N LEU A 244 -14.02 4.23 4.98
CA LEU A 244 -15.08 3.25 5.25
C LEU A 244 -16.47 3.88 5.27
N GLU A 245 -16.59 5.16 5.67
CA GLU A 245 -17.86 5.88 5.64
C GLU A 245 -18.26 6.39 4.26
N GLU A 246 -17.29 6.64 3.38
CA GLU A 246 -17.55 7.20 2.05
C GLU A 246 -17.79 6.12 0.98
N LEU A 247 -17.21 4.93 1.17
CA LEU A 247 -17.41 3.81 0.24
C LEU A 247 -18.85 3.33 0.23
N ASN A 248 -19.38 3.03 -0.96
CA ASN A 248 -20.60 2.26 -1.12
C ASN A 248 -20.24 0.77 -1.24
N PRO A 249 -20.47 -0.09 -0.23
CA PRO A 249 -20.01 -1.48 -0.26
C PRO A 249 -20.68 -2.34 -1.34
N GLU A 250 -21.77 -1.88 -1.96
CA GLU A 250 -22.41 -2.59 -3.09
C GLU A 250 -21.73 -2.29 -4.44
N GLU A 251 -20.98 -1.19 -4.53
CA GLU A 251 -20.37 -0.69 -5.77
C GLU A 251 -18.84 -0.63 -5.72
N ASP A 252 -18.32 -0.40 -4.51
CA ASP A 252 -16.92 -0.13 -4.23
C ASP A 252 -16.27 -1.28 -3.45
N GLN A 253 -14.93 -1.33 -3.51
CA GLN A 253 -14.11 -2.29 -2.78
C GLN A 253 -12.93 -1.58 -2.13
N LEU A 254 -12.72 -1.84 -0.84
CA LEU A 254 -11.48 -1.52 -0.13
C LEU A 254 -10.59 -2.76 -0.09
N ILE A 255 -9.30 -2.55 -0.37
CA ILE A 255 -8.22 -3.49 -0.07
C ILE A 255 -7.20 -2.73 0.78
N VAL A 256 -6.88 -3.24 1.97
CA VAL A 256 -5.75 -2.74 2.77
C VAL A 256 -4.73 -3.86 2.95
N THR A 257 -3.46 -3.63 2.60
CA THR A 257 -2.45 -4.67 2.79
C THR A 257 -1.05 -4.14 3.11
N SER A 258 -0.14 -5.07 3.38
CA SER A 258 1.29 -4.85 3.52
C SER A 258 2.05 -5.92 2.72
N ASP A 259 3.33 -5.68 2.45
CA ASP A 259 4.27 -6.58 1.78
C ASP A 259 5.12 -7.36 2.79
N HIS A 260 5.23 -6.87 4.02
CA HIS A 260 5.88 -7.55 5.15
C HIS A 260 5.40 -7.00 6.51
N GLY A 261 5.76 -7.70 7.60
CA GLY A 261 5.59 -7.18 8.96
C GLY A 261 6.80 -6.37 9.43
N ASN A 262 6.58 -5.42 10.33
CA ASN A 262 7.60 -4.64 11.03
C ASN A 262 7.00 -3.98 12.28
N LEU A 263 6.09 -3.01 12.08
CA LEU A 263 5.57 -2.14 13.14
C LEU A 263 4.88 -2.90 14.28
N GLU A 264 4.35 -4.10 14.03
CA GLU A 264 3.71 -4.94 15.05
C GLU A 264 4.67 -5.53 16.09
N ASN A 265 5.98 -5.30 15.95
CA ASN A 265 6.99 -5.71 16.92
C ASN A 265 8.16 -4.70 17.02
N LEU A 266 8.06 -3.72 17.93
CA LEU A 266 9.12 -2.74 18.19
C LEU A 266 10.18 -3.21 19.19
N SER A 267 10.25 -4.50 19.51
CA SER A 267 11.38 -5.07 20.27
C SER A 267 12.61 -5.34 19.39
N VAL A 268 12.46 -5.25 18.06
CA VAL A 268 13.52 -5.46 17.07
C VAL A 268 13.43 -4.37 16.00
N ASP A 269 14.55 -4.08 15.34
CA ASP A 269 14.68 -3.07 14.28
C ASP A 269 14.66 -3.66 12.86
N VAL A 270 14.24 -4.91 12.73
CA VAL A 270 14.17 -5.67 11.47
C VAL A 270 12.74 -6.15 11.21
N HIS A 271 12.46 -6.50 9.96
CA HIS A 271 11.16 -7.08 9.57
C HIS A 271 10.87 -8.38 10.33
N THR A 272 9.60 -8.79 10.34
CA THR A 272 9.15 -10.02 10.98
C THR A 272 8.78 -11.10 9.97
N LEU A 273 8.57 -12.33 10.46
CA LEU A 273 7.96 -13.43 9.70
C LEU A 273 6.43 -13.47 9.84
N ASN A 274 5.84 -12.45 10.46
CA ASN A 274 4.41 -12.44 10.70
C ASN A 274 3.65 -12.37 9.37
N GLN A 275 2.50 -13.03 9.33
CA GLN A 275 1.57 -12.83 8.23
C GLN A 275 1.10 -11.37 8.23
N VAL A 276 0.83 -10.85 7.05
CA VAL A 276 0.40 -9.48 6.86
C VAL A 276 -1.12 -9.41 6.73
N PRO A 277 -1.75 -8.27 7.06
CA PRO A 277 -3.17 -8.09 6.79
C PRO A 277 -3.40 -8.00 5.29
N THR A 278 -4.42 -8.69 4.80
CA THR A 278 -5.17 -8.27 3.61
C THR A 278 -6.62 -8.07 4.03
N VAL A 279 -6.99 -6.81 4.27
CA VAL A 279 -8.32 -6.42 4.72
C VAL A 279 -9.19 -6.13 3.51
N LEU A 280 -10.39 -6.72 3.47
CA LEU A 280 -11.34 -6.60 2.38
C LEU A 280 -12.67 -6.07 2.90
N TYR A 281 -13.22 -5.06 2.23
CA TYR A 281 -14.56 -4.54 2.51
C TYR A 281 -15.24 -4.04 1.23
N GLY A 282 -16.41 -4.59 0.88
CA GLY A 282 -17.22 -4.15 -0.25
C GLY A 282 -17.59 -5.24 -1.25
N LYS A 283 -17.85 -4.81 -2.49
CA LYS A 283 -18.58 -5.54 -3.54
C LYS A 283 -18.00 -6.91 -3.87
N TYR A 284 -16.68 -7.04 -3.79
CA TYR A 284 -15.94 -8.20 -4.26
C TYR A 284 -15.36 -9.04 -3.11
N THR A 285 -15.60 -8.67 -1.85
CA THR A 285 -15.00 -9.30 -0.67
C THR A 285 -15.13 -10.83 -0.68
N SER A 286 -16.33 -11.39 -0.86
CA SER A 286 -16.51 -12.85 -0.83
C SER A 286 -15.74 -13.60 -1.92
N LYS A 287 -15.57 -13.00 -3.11
CA LYS A 287 -14.80 -13.62 -4.20
C LYS A 287 -13.30 -13.54 -3.91
N MET A 288 -12.83 -12.38 -3.47
CA MET A 288 -11.41 -12.15 -3.16
C MET A 288 -10.95 -13.00 -1.96
N GLU A 289 -11.77 -13.12 -0.91
CA GLU A 289 -11.50 -13.96 0.27
C GLU A 289 -11.23 -15.41 -0.10
N GLN A 290 -11.97 -15.97 -1.07
CA GLN A 290 -11.78 -17.35 -1.48
C GLN A 290 -10.46 -17.57 -2.22
N LYS A 291 -9.93 -16.55 -2.88
CA LYS A 291 -8.74 -16.64 -3.73
C LYS A 291 -7.44 -16.28 -3.02
N ILE A 292 -7.45 -15.25 -2.17
CA ILE A 292 -6.23 -14.68 -1.61
C ILE A 292 -5.70 -15.53 -0.45
N ARG A 293 -4.46 -16.00 -0.54
CA ARG A 293 -3.72 -16.72 0.51
C ARG A 293 -2.35 -16.10 0.79
N SER A 294 -1.72 -15.54 -0.24
CA SER A 294 -0.46 -14.82 -0.21
C SER A 294 -0.62 -13.45 -0.88
N ILE A 295 0.29 -12.54 -0.56
CA ILE A 295 0.30 -11.19 -1.14
C ILE A 295 0.35 -11.18 -2.68
N VAL A 296 0.98 -12.20 -3.27
CA VAL A 296 1.08 -12.36 -4.74
C VAL A 296 -0.27 -12.65 -5.40
N ASP A 297 -1.27 -13.12 -4.66
CA ASP A 297 -2.58 -13.45 -5.21
C ASP A 297 -3.43 -12.20 -5.48
N ILE A 298 -3.13 -11.07 -4.83
CA ILE A 298 -3.97 -9.86 -4.84
C ILE A 298 -4.19 -9.32 -6.27
N PRO A 299 -3.15 -9.14 -7.12
CA PRO A 299 -3.37 -8.69 -8.51
C PRO A 299 -4.30 -9.63 -9.28
N SER A 300 -4.07 -10.95 -9.17
CA SER A 300 -4.90 -11.94 -9.85
C SER A 300 -6.36 -11.95 -9.34
N ALA A 301 -6.59 -11.63 -8.07
CA ALA A 301 -7.94 -11.49 -7.52
C ALA A 301 -8.64 -10.24 -8.04
N ILE A 302 -7.90 -9.14 -8.28
CA ILE A 302 -8.42 -7.93 -8.93
C ILE A 302 -8.78 -8.23 -10.39
N TYR A 303 -7.91 -8.92 -11.13
CA TYR A 303 -8.15 -9.28 -12.53
C TYR A 303 -9.42 -10.10 -12.69
N ASP A 304 -9.61 -11.14 -11.86
CA ASP A 304 -10.82 -11.99 -11.91
C ASP A 304 -12.12 -11.21 -11.74
N VAL A 305 -12.16 -10.30 -10.76
CA VAL A 305 -13.40 -9.56 -10.47
C VAL A 305 -13.71 -8.47 -11.49
N LEU A 306 -12.70 -8.05 -12.24
CA LEU A 306 -12.81 -7.15 -13.38
C LEU A 306 -12.98 -7.90 -14.71
N GLY A 307 -12.91 -9.23 -14.71
CA GLY A 307 -13.06 -10.06 -15.92
C GLY A 307 -11.86 -9.98 -16.87
N ILE A 308 -10.67 -9.68 -16.35
CA ILE A 308 -9.42 -9.65 -17.11
C ILE A 308 -8.82 -11.07 -17.13
N ASP A 309 -8.63 -11.62 -18.33
CA ASP A 309 -7.93 -12.89 -18.54
C ASP A 309 -6.47 -12.64 -18.93
N ILE A 310 -5.55 -12.97 -18.04
CA ILE A 310 -4.11 -12.77 -18.25
C ILE A 310 -3.31 -13.91 -17.63
N GLU A 311 -2.35 -14.40 -18.40
CA GLU A 311 -1.40 -15.42 -17.96
C GLU A 311 -0.15 -14.77 -17.36
N LEU A 312 0.05 -14.92 -16.05
CA LEU A 312 1.23 -14.44 -15.33
C LEU A 312 2.30 -15.54 -15.31
N LYS A 313 3.48 -15.26 -15.87
CA LYS A 313 4.56 -16.25 -16.06
C LYS A 313 5.81 -15.90 -15.26
N ASP A 314 5.96 -16.47 -14.08
CA ASP A 314 7.19 -16.33 -13.28
C ASP A 314 8.42 -16.84 -14.06
N GLU A 315 8.24 -17.94 -14.80
CA GLU A 315 9.29 -18.71 -15.46
C GLU A 315 10.04 -17.90 -16.51
N GLU A 316 9.41 -16.87 -17.08
CA GLU A 316 10.03 -15.95 -18.04
C GLU A 316 11.22 -15.18 -17.46
N PHE A 317 11.23 -14.97 -16.13
CA PHE A 317 12.23 -14.15 -15.47
C PHE A 317 13.24 -14.94 -14.65
N ILE A 318 13.01 -16.25 -14.48
CA ILE A 318 13.97 -17.14 -13.85
C ILE A 318 15.15 -17.27 -14.83
N LYS A 319 16.35 -16.91 -14.38
CA LYS A 319 17.55 -17.22 -15.16
C LYS A 319 17.66 -18.74 -15.21
N SER A 320 17.51 -19.33 -16.40
CA SER A 320 17.97 -20.70 -16.61
C SER A 320 19.47 -20.72 -16.36
N GLU A 321 19.93 -21.62 -15.48
CA GLU A 321 21.34 -21.99 -15.47
C GLU A 321 21.63 -22.56 -16.86
N VAL A 322 22.32 -21.77 -17.69
CA VAL A 322 23.06 -22.35 -18.81
C VAL A 322 24.17 -23.16 -18.14
N THR A 323 23.95 -24.47 -18.09
CA THR A 323 24.92 -25.53 -17.77
C THR A 323 26.30 -25.25 -18.34
#